data_AF-A0A2T4JXX4-F1
#
_entry.id   AF-A0A2T4JXX4-F1
#
_cell.length_a   1.000
_cell.length_b   1.000
_cell.length_c   1.000
_cell.angle_alpha   90.00
_cell.angle_beta   90.00
_cell.angle_gamma   90.00
#
_symmetry.space_group_name_H-M   'P 1'
#
loop_
_entity.id
_entity.type
_entity.pdbx_description
1 polymer ?
#
loop_
_entity_poly.entity_id
_entity_poly.type
_entity_poly.pdbx_seq_one_letter_code
_entity_poly.pdbx_strand_id
1 'polypeptide(L)'
;MVGSGASKAKVRKQLGPTMEGAVFHRETAFAAFEAVRGATLIASFSEVCDSLLMWSHYTSSHKGICLEYQMDDFGMYVGGVGFARLDYADVRPVVTTVDALNYIGHQNFDGLPCFDSARARKTFDDSLLTKSSDWSYEKEWRLCSSGDELPGYRIIPGLKVSAIYIGANSSRDVEEKITAAFGSNLPIYKMMIDKREYKLVPRSL
;
A
#
# COMPACT_ATOMS: atom_id res chain seq x y z
N MET A 1 7.68 -28.34 -32.18
CA MET A 1 6.73 -29.47 -32.05
C MET A 1 6.18 -29.44 -30.63
N VAL A 2 4.98 -28.88 -30.44
CA VAL A 2 4.36 -28.68 -29.12
C VAL A 2 3.32 -29.79 -28.93
N GLY A 3 3.43 -30.55 -27.84
CA GLY A 3 2.55 -31.67 -27.53
C GLY A 3 1.13 -31.20 -27.21
N SER A 4 0.20 -31.36 -28.15
CA SER A 4 -1.24 -31.20 -27.94
C SER A 4 -1.80 -32.44 -27.22
N GLY A 5 -1.81 -32.42 -25.88
CA GLY A 5 -2.07 -33.62 -25.08
C GLY A 5 -3.23 -33.54 -24.07
N ALA A 6 -4.08 -32.52 -24.08
CA ALA A 6 -5.25 -32.49 -23.21
C ALA A 6 -6.47 -33.11 -23.92
N SER A 7 -6.89 -34.30 -23.50
CA SER A 7 -8.14 -34.93 -23.95
C SER A 7 -9.32 -33.96 -23.73
N LYS A 8 -10.21 -33.82 -24.73
CA LYS A 8 -11.44 -33.01 -24.62
C LYS A 8 -12.28 -33.37 -23.39
N ALA A 9 -12.23 -34.62 -22.94
CA ALA A 9 -12.90 -35.07 -21.72
C ALA A 9 -12.24 -34.49 -20.45
N LYS A 10 -10.91 -34.40 -20.41
CA LYS A 10 -10.15 -33.79 -19.31
C LYS A 10 -10.42 -32.27 -19.23
N VAL A 11 -10.41 -31.59 -20.38
CA VAL A 11 -10.74 -30.16 -20.48
C VAL A 11 -12.18 -29.90 -20.01
N ARG A 12 -13.16 -30.70 -20.45
CA ARG A 12 -14.57 -30.57 -20.03
C ARG A 12 -14.79 -30.91 -18.55
N LYS A 13 -13.97 -31.79 -17.98
CA LYS A 13 -14.01 -32.14 -16.55
C LYS A 13 -13.43 -31.02 -15.67
N GLN A 14 -12.42 -30.31 -16.15
CA GLN A 14 -11.74 -29.21 -15.45
C GLN A 14 -12.39 -27.83 -15.65
N LEU A 15 -12.99 -27.58 -16.81
CA LEU A 15 -13.56 -26.28 -17.19
C LEU A 15 -15.09 -26.32 -17.40
N GLY A 16 -15.74 -27.46 -17.14
CA GLY A 16 -17.19 -27.61 -17.21
C GLY A 16 -17.87 -27.33 -15.86
N PRO A 17 -19.21 -27.23 -15.83
CA PRO A 17 -19.98 -26.97 -14.60
C PRO A 17 -20.09 -28.25 -13.75
N THR A 18 -18.95 -28.73 -13.25
CA THR A 18 -18.84 -29.91 -12.37
C THR A 18 -18.33 -29.48 -11.00
N MET A 19 -18.54 -30.31 -9.96
CA MET A 19 -17.97 -30.05 -8.63
C MET A 19 -16.43 -29.95 -8.69
N GLU A 20 -15.79 -30.81 -9.47
CA GLU A 20 -14.33 -30.82 -9.66
C GLU A 20 -13.85 -29.53 -10.36
N GLY A 21 -14.58 -29.05 -11.37
CA GLY A 21 -14.31 -27.77 -12.03
C GLY A 21 -14.46 -26.59 -11.08
N ALA A 22 -15.52 -26.57 -10.25
CA ALA A 22 -15.72 -25.53 -9.24
C ALA A 22 -14.58 -25.49 -8.20
N VAL A 23 -14.13 -26.66 -7.71
CA VAL A 23 -12.97 -26.75 -6.80
C VAL A 23 -11.71 -26.25 -7.48
N PHE A 24 -11.45 -26.68 -8.72
CA PHE A 24 -10.28 -26.24 -9.50
C PHE A 24 -10.25 -24.72 -9.68
N HIS A 25 -11.38 -24.11 -10.06
CA HIS A 25 -11.49 -22.65 -10.23
C HIS A 25 -11.25 -21.89 -8.93
N ARG A 26 -11.81 -22.37 -7.81
CA ARG A 26 -11.60 -21.78 -6.48
C ARG A 26 -10.14 -21.85 -6.06
N GLU A 27 -9.49 -23.01 -6.21
CA GLU A 27 -8.09 -23.21 -5.84
C GLU A 27 -7.15 -22.36 -6.71
N THR A 28 -7.43 -22.30 -8.02
CA THR A 28 -6.67 -21.47 -8.96
C THR A 28 -6.79 -19.98 -8.61
N ALA A 29 -8.01 -19.50 -8.36
CA ALA A 29 -8.26 -18.12 -7.94
C ALA A 29 -7.54 -17.79 -6.63
N PHE A 30 -7.60 -18.68 -5.64
CA PHE A 30 -6.95 -18.49 -4.36
C PHE A 30 -5.42 -18.44 -4.48
N ALA A 31 -4.83 -19.43 -5.16
CA ALA A 31 -3.37 -19.50 -5.34
C ALA A 31 -2.82 -18.24 -6.00
N ALA A 32 -3.54 -17.71 -6.98
CA ALA A 32 -3.12 -16.51 -7.65
C ALA A 32 -3.40 -15.21 -6.90
N PHE A 33 -4.48 -15.13 -6.12
CA PHE A 33 -4.66 -14.04 -5.16
C PHE A 33 -3.49 -13.98 -4.17
N GLU A 34 -3.06 -15.13 -3.65
CA GLU A 34 -1.90 -15.24 -2.76
C GLU A 34 -0.60 -14.83 -3.46
N ALA A 35 -0.42 -15.20 -4.74
CA ALA A 35 0.73 -14.77 -5.53
C ALA A 35 0.76 -13.25 -5.72
N VAL A 36 -0.37 -12.63 -6.08
CA VAL A 36 -0.48 -11.17 -6.21
C VAL A 36 -0.22 -10.49 -4.87
N ARG A 37 -0.82 -10.98 -3.79
CA ARG A 37 -0.58 -10.44 -2.44
C ARG A 37 0.88 -10.54 -2.03
N GLY A 38 1.54 -11.66 -2.35
CA GLY A 38 2.96 -11.87 -2.04
C GLY A 38 3.91 -10.99 -2.86
N ALA A 39 3.53 -10.62 -4.09
CA ALA A 39 4.30 -9.76 -4.98
C ALA A 39 4.00 -8.26 -4.82
N THR A 40 2.94 -7.91 -4.08
CA THR A 40 2.54 -6.51 -3.87
C THR A 40 3.31 -5.91 -2.69
N LEU A 41 4.04 -4.83 -2.95
CA LEU A 41 4.69 -3.99 -1.96
C LEU A 41 3.89 -2.70 -1.77
N ILE A 42 3.69 -2.31 -0.50
CA ILE A 42 2.93 -1.12 -0.13
C ILE A 42 3.81 -0.23 0.76
N ALA A 43 3.87 1.05 0.42
CA ALA A 43 4.36 2.10 1.30
C ALA A 43 3.23 3.09 1.58
N SER A 44 2.95 3.34 2.86
CA SER A 44 1.86 4.21 3.32
C SER A 44 2.40 5.55 3.83
N PHE A 45 1.72 6.62 3.44
CA PHE A 45 2.03 8.01 3.78
C PHE A 45 0.76 8.70 4.28
N SER A 46 0.92 9.85 4.95
CA SER A 46 -0.20 10.63 5.50
C SER A 46 -0.03 12.10 5.15
N GLU A 47 -1.14 12.79 4.90
CA GLU A 47 -1.15 14.25 4.74
C GLU A 47 -1.01 15.00 6.07
N VAL A 48 -1.14 14.32 7.22
CA VAL A 48 -1.19 14.96 8.55
C VAL A 48 -0.12 14.41 9.48
N CYS A 49 0.48 15.30 10.27
CA CYS A 49 1.49 14.97 11.26
C CYS A 49 1.08 15.36 12.69
N ASP A 50 -0.15 15.83 12.91
CA ASP A 50 -0.62 16.39 14.19
C ASP A 50 -1.60 15.47 14.94
N SER A 51 -1.97 14.32 14.37
CA SER A 51 -2.91 13.37 14.98
C SER A 51 -2.35 12.67 16.22
N LEU A 52 -2.95 12.91 17.38
CA LEU A 52 -2.59 12.25 18.65
C LEU A 52 -2.65 10.71 18.54
N LEU A 53 -3.64 10.18 17.80
CA LEU A 53 -3.82 8.73 17.63
C LEU A 53 -2.69 8.13 16.79
N MET A 54 -2.33 8.78 15.68
CA MET A 54 -1.22 8.31 14.84
C MET A 54 0.10 8.26 15.62
N TRP A 55 0.42 9.30 16.38
CA TRP A 55 1.62 9.28 17.22
C TRP A 55 1.57 8.21 18.31
N SER A 56 0.39 7.90 18.82
CA SER A 56 0.22 6.81 19.79
C SER A 56 0.55 5.45 19.18
N HIS A 57 0.06 5.20 17.95
CA HIS A 57 0.20 3.91 17.26
C HIS A 57 1.55 3.72 16.55
N TYR A 58 2.03 4.71 15.81
CA TYR A 58 3.17 4.56 14.90
C TYR A 58 4.51 4.98 15.49
N THR A 59 4.51 5.68 16.64
CA THR A 59 5.75 6.25 17.20
C THR A 59 6.07 5.73 18.60
N SER A 60 5.65 4.50 18.92
CA SER A 60 5.87 3.91 20.26
C SER A 60 5.34 4.83 21.38
N SER A 61 4.09 5.26 21.25
CA SER A 61 3.43 6.19 22.19
C SER A 61 4.16 7.55 22.33
N HIS A 62 4.31 8.25 21.21
CA HIS A 62 4.91 9.59 21.10
C HIS A 62 6.41 9.67 21.40
N LYS A 63 7.15 8.55 21.31
CA LYS A 63 8.60 8.49 21.56
C LYS A 63 9.45 8.46 20.29
N GLY A 64 8.85 8.11 19.17
CA GLY A 64 9.50 8.00 17.87
C GLY A 64 9.54 9.33 17.11
N ILE A 65 9.61 9.22 15.79
CA ILE A 65 9.72 10.35 14.87
C ILE A 65 8.68 10.26 13.76
N CYS A 66 8.43 11.37 13.09
CA CYS A 66 7.70 11.46 11.84
C CYS A 66 8.57 12.21 10.82
N LEU A 67 8.63 11.69 9.60
CA LEU A 67 9.39 12.27 8.50
C LEU A 67 8.42 12.99 7.57
N GLU A 68 8.70 14.25 7.29
CA GLU A 68 8.01 14.99 6.25
C GLU A 68 8.70 14.76 4.92
N TYR A 69 7.90 14.67 3.86
CA TYR A 69 8.40 14.52 2.51
C TYR A 69 7.88 15.61 1.60
N GLN A 70 8.77 16.16 0.80
CA GLN A 70 8.44 16.95 -0.36
C GLN A 70 8.49 16.07 -1.61
N MET A 71 7.48 16.22 -2.47
CA MET A 71 7.41 15.55 -3.76
C MET A 71 7.99 16.44 -4.85
N ASP A 72 8.81 15.84 -5.71
CA ASP A 72 9.37 16.43 -6.93
C ASP A 72 8.75 15.72 -8.13
N ASP A 73 7.81 16.39 -8.79
CA ASP A 73 6.99 15.85 -9.87
C ASP A 73 7.83 15.25 -11.00
N PHE A 74 8.95 15.89 -11.34
CA PHE A 74 9.86 15.38 -12.37
C PHE A 74 10.51 14.06 -11.94
N GLY A 75 10.95 13.99 -10.67
CA GLY A 75 11.54 12.78 -10.11
C GLY A 75 10.55 11.62 -10.06
N MET A 76 9.29 11.89 -9.71
CA MET A 76 8.23 10.87 -9.71
C MET A 76 7.94 10.33 -11.11
N TYR A 77 7.92 11.20 -12.12
CA TYR A 77 7.74 10.81 -13.52
C TYR A 77 8.88 9.91 -14.01
N VAL A 78 10.13 10.26 -13.71
CA VAL A 78 11.30 9.45 -14.09
C VAL A 78 11.29 8.08 -13.41
N GLY A 79 10.81 8.01 -12.16
CA GLY A 79 10.69 6.75 -11.43
C GLY A 79 9.51 5.88 -11.85
N GLY A 80 8.55 6.40 -12.63
CA GLY A 80 7.29 5.71 -12.92
C GLY A 80 6.45 5.44 -11.66
N VAL A 81 6.60 6.27 -10.62
CA VAL A 81 6.01 6.07 -9.30
C VAL A 81 4.68 6.80 -9.22
N GLY A 82 3.62 6.12 -8.78
CA GLY A 82 2.29 6.68 -8.62
C GLY A 82 1.77 6.59 -7.19
N PHE A 83 1.26 7.70 -6.65
CA PHE A 83 0.55 7.72 -5.37
C PHE A 83 -0.95 7.59 -5.60
N ALA A 84 -1.58 6.73 -4.82
CA ALA A 84 -3.02 6.58 -4.79
C ALA A 84 -3.56 7.01 -3.42
N ARG A 85 -4.54 7.91 -3.44
CA ARG A 85 -5.27 8.30 -2.23
C ARG A 85 -6.20 7.17 -1.83
N LEU A 86 -6.36 6.95 -0.54
CA LEU A 86 -7.25 5.90 -0.05
C LEU A 86 -8.70 6.35 -0.05
N ASP A 87 -9.55 5.39 -0.37
CA ASP A 87 -10.97 5.43 -0.07
C ASP A 87 -11.22 4.84 1.33
N TYR A 88 -12.29 5.30 1.96
CA TYR A 88 -12.69 4.88 3.30
C TYR A 88 -14.11 4.34 3.28
N ALA A 89 -14.29 3.15 3.84
CA ALA A 89 -15.58 2.48 3.88
C ALA A 89 -15.70 1.56 5.09
N ASP A 90 -16.93 1.39 5.58
CA ASP A 90 -17.24 0.47 6.70
C ASP A 90 -17.37 -0.99 6.23
N VAL A 91 -17.52 -1.19 4.92
CA VAL A 91 -17.63 -2.50 4.29
C VAL A 91 -16.43 -2.72 3.38
N ARG A 92 -15.74 -3.85 3.57
CA ARG A 92 -14.57 -4.21 2.75
C ARG A 92 -15.00 -4.53 1.32
N PRO A 93 -14.20 -4.14 0.30
CA PRO A 93 -14.37 -4.64 -1.05
C PRO A 93 -14.35 -6.17 -1.08
N VAL A 94 -15.22 -6.76 -1.90
CA VAL A 94 -15.31 -8.22 -2.07
C VAL A 94 -14.70 -8.60 -3.40
N VAL A 95 -13.62 -9.38 -3.36
CA VAL A 95 -13.01 -10.00 -4.55
C VAL A 95 -13.65 -11.37 -4.75
N THR A 96 -14.42 -11.55 -5.82
CA THR A 96 -15.02 -12.86 -6.11
C THR A 96 -14.03 -13.78 -6.82
N THR A 97 -14.33 -15.09 -6.87
CA THR A 97 -13.57 -16.06 -7.68
C THR A 97 -13.50 -15.64 -9.15
N VAL A 98 -14.57 -15.04 -9.67
CA VAL A 98 -14.60 -14.54 -11.06
C VAL A 98 -13.66 -13.34 -11.23
N ASP A 99 -13.67 -12.39 -10.28
CA ASP A 99 -12.76 -11.23 -10.35
C ASP A 99 -11.30 -11.66 -10.30
N ALA A 100 -10.96 -12.62 -9.42
CA ALA A 100 -9.62 -13.21 -9.33
C ALA A 100 -9.22 -13.90 -10.64
N LEU A 101 -10.05 -14.81 -11.15
CA LEU A 101 -9.76 -15.51 -12.41
C LEU A 101 -9.62 -14.56 -13.60
N ASN A 102 -10.46 -13.52 -13.67
CA ASN A 102 -10.37 -12.50 -14.70
C ASN A 102 -9.02 -11.79 -14.62
N TYR A 103 -8.61 -11.33 -13.42
CA TYR A 103 -7.34 -10.64 -13.23
C TYR A 103 -6.13 -11.46 -13.71
N ILE A 104 -6.12 -12.77 -13.47
CA ILE A 104 -5.03 -13.69 -13.82
C ILE A 104 -5.08 -14.11 -15.29
N GLY A 105 -6.29 -14.29 -15.84
CA GLY A 105 -6.49 -14.68 -17.23
C GLY A 105 -5.83 -13.72 -18.21
N HIS A 106 -5.75 -12.43 -17.86
CA HIS A 106 -5.07 -11.39 -18.65
C HIS A 106 -3.54 -11.50 -18.64
N GLN A 107 -2.94 -12.17 -17.66
CA GLN A 107 -1.48 -12.34 -17.56
C GLN A 107 -0.97 -13.55 -18.35
N ASN A 108 -1.83 -14.52 -18.67
CA ASN A 108 -1.42 -15.83 -19.22
C ASN A 108 -2.10 -16.25 -20.54
N PHE A 109 -3.11 -15.53 -21.04
CA PHE A 109 -3.78 -15.87 -22.29
C PHE A 109 -3.78 -14.69 -23.26
N ASP A 110 -2.94 -14.80 -24.29
CA ASP A 110 -2.85 -13.88 -25.42
C ASP A 110 -4.23 -13.52 -26.00
N GLY A 111 -4.72 -12.31 -25.68
CA GLY A 111 -5.66 -11.57 -26.52
C GLY A 111 -7.07 -12.14 -26.71
N LEU A 112 -7.58 -13.01 -25.82
CA LEU A 112 -8.99 -13.43 -25.86
C LEU A 112 -9.88 -12.37 -25.15
N PRO A 113 -10.75 -11.64 -25.89
CA PRO A 113 -11.49 -10.48 -25.39
C PRO A 113 -12.76 -10.89 -24.62
N CYS A 114 -12.72 -12.01 -23.90
CA CYS A 114 -13.89 -12.57 -23.22
C CYS A 114 -14.02 -12.18 -21.75
N PHE A 115 -13.11 -11.37 -21.21
CA PHE A 115 -13.07 -11.04 -19.78
C PHE A 115 -12.94 -9.53 -19.55
N ASP A 116 -13.78 -8.99 -18.66
CA ASP A 116 -13.74 -7.58 -18.23
C ASP A 116 -12.55 -7.35 -17.28
N SER A 117 -11.37 -7.14 -17.87
CA SER A 117 -10.11 -6.79 -17.18
C SER A 117 -10.25 -5.53 -16.34
N ALA A 118 -11.01 -4.55 -16.82
CA ALA A 118 -11.11 -3.25 -16.19
C ALA A 118 -11.81 -3.35 -14.83
N ARG A 119 -12.93 -4.09 -14.77
CA ARG A 119 -13.64 -4.37 -13.52
C ARG A 119 -12.79 -5.17 -12.55
N ALA A 120 -12.15 -6.26 -13.02
CA ALA A 120 -11.31 -7.10 -12.17
C ALA A 120 -10.14 -6.30 -11.57
N ARG A 121 -9.42 -5.53 -12.39
CA ARG A 121 -8.35 -4.62 -11.94
C ARG A 121 -8.87 -3.63 -10.90
N LYS A 122 -10.02 -3.00 -11.16
CA LYS A 122 -10.63 -2.07 -10.21
C LYS A 122 -10.93 -2.73 -8.86
N THR A 123 -11.51 -3.93 -8.83
CA THR A 123 -11.83 -4.60 -7.56
C THR A 123 -10.57 -4.98 -6.76
N PHE A 124 -9.48 -5.34 -7.44
CA PHE A 124 -8.18 -5.54 -6.79
C PHE A 124 -7.59 -4.22 -6.27
N ASP A 125 -7.62 -3.16 -7.08
CA ASP A 125 -7.17 -1.82 -6.66
C ASP A 125 -7.97 -1.34 -5.45
N ASP A 126 -9.30 -1.47 -5.48
CA ASP A 126 -10.19 -1.14 -4.36
C ASP A 126 -9.77 -1.91 -3.10
N SER A 127 -9.41 -3.19 -3.22
CA SER A 127 -8.96 -4.00 -2.07
C SER A 127 -7.64 -3.52 -1.45
N LEU A 128 -6.77 -2.90 -2.25
CA LEU A 128 -5.49 -2.32 -1.82
C LEU A 128 -5.63 -0.87 -1.36
N LEU A 129 -6.65 -0.15 -1.84
CA LEU A 129 -6.80 1.30 -1.66
C LEU A 129 -8.00 1.68 -0.80
N THR A 130 -8.75 0.71 -0.26
CA THR A 130 -9.84 0.95 0.69
C THR A 130 -9.43 0.58 2.12
N LYS A 131 -9.70 1.46 3.08
CA LYS A 131 -9.49 1.21 4.52
C LYS A 131 -10.78 1.46 5.31
N SER A 132 -10.84 0.98 6.55
CA SER A 132 -11.99 1.27 7.45
C SER A 132 -12.12 2.78 7.66
N SER A 133 -13.35 3.29 7.68
CA SER A 133 -13.66 4.70 7.97
C SER A 133 -13.16 5.18 9.33
N ASP A 134 -12.96 4.27 10.29
CA ASP A 134 -12.35 4.57 11.59
C ASP A 134 -10.96 5.20 11.46
N TRP A 135 -10.26 4.91 10.36
CA TRP A 135 -8.90 5.38 10.08
C TRP A 135 -8.87 6.56 9.09
N SER A 136 -10.03 7.15 8.79
CA SER A 136 -10.15 8.24 7.81
C SER A 136 -9.39 9.51 8.22
N TYR A 137 -9.12 9.69 9.53
CA TYR A 137 -8.29 10.77 10.04
C TYR A 137 -6.84 10.72 9.56
N GLU A 138 -6.34 9.57 9.10
CA GLU A 138 -4.96 9.45 8.63
C GLU A 138 -4.73 10.12 7.28
N LYS A 139 -5.79 10.35 6.49
CA LYS A 139 -5.69 10.90 5.12
C LYS A 139 -4.56 10.22 4.34
N GLU A 140 -4.64 8.89 4.28
CA GLU A 140 -3.57 8.01 3.84
C GLU A 140 -3.42 8.07 2.31
N TRP A 141 -2.16 8.03 1.86
CA TRP A 141 -1.77 7.77 0.49
C TRP A 141 -0.92 6.50 0.45
N ARG A 142 -1.11 5.67 -0.57
CA ARG A 142 -0.28 4.49 -0.81
C ARG A 142 0.49 4.60 -2.10
N LEU A 143 1.74 4.18 -2.03
CA LEU A 143 2.50 3.74 -3.19
C LEU A 143 2.42 2.22 -3.22
N CYS A 144 1.87 1.68 -4.30
CA CYS A 144 1.80 0.24 -4.56
C CYS A 144 2.76 -0.10 -5.70
N SER A 145 3.58 -1.13 -5.51
CA SER A 145 4.41 -1.71 -6.56
C SER A 145 4.18 -3.22 -6.60
N SER A 146 4.17 -3.80 -7.80
CA SER A 146 4.02 -5.23 -8.00
C SER A 146 5.16 -5.71 -8.89
N GLY A 147 5.91 -6.72 -8.44
CA GLY A 147 7.01 -7.29 -9.21
C GLY A 147 7.78 -8.37 -8.46
N ASP A 148 8.88 -8.82 -9.04
CA ASP A 148 9.76 -9.85 -8.45
C ASP A 148 10.64 -9.31 -7.31
N GLU A 149 10.43 -8.05 -6.93
CA GLU A 149 11.31 -7.39 -5.99
C GLU A 149 10.99 -7.78 -4.54
N LEU A 150 12.03 -8.09 -3.76
CA LEU A 150 11.86 -8.49 -2.37
C LEU A 150 11.50 -7.30 -1.45
N PRO A 151 10.83 -7.56 -0.30
CA PRO A 151 10.62 -6.54 0.72
C PRO A 151 11.95 -5.92 1.19
N GLY A 152 11.98 -4.60 1.36
CA GLY A 152 13.18 -3.90 1.80
C GLY A 152 13.09 -2.37 1.69
N TYR A 153 14.17 -1.70 2.09
CA TYR A 153 14.30 -0.25 1.95
C TYR A 153 14.54 0.14 0.50
N ARG A 154 13.75 1.11 0.01
CA ARG A 154 13.79 1.56 -1.38
C ARG A 154 13.93 3.07 -1.43
N ILE A 155 14.71 3.53 -2.41
CA ILE A 155 14.74 4.94 -2.78
C ILE A 155 13.58 5.16 -3.73
N ILE A 156 12.72 6.13 -3.41
CA ILE A 156 11.64 6.56 -4.29
C ILE A 156 12.13 7.82 -5.00
N PRO A 157 12.40 7.78 -6.32
CA PRO A 157 12.79 8.96 -7.07
C PRO A 157 11.79 10.11 -6.86
N GLY A 158 12.29 11.30 -6.58
CA GLY A 158 11.47 12.48 -6.35
C GLY A 158 10.88 12.62 -4.95
N LEU A 159 11.04 11.63 -4.05
CA LEU A 159 10.60 11.76 -2.66
C LEU A 159 11.78 12.17 -1.78
N LYS A 160 11.76 13.40 -1.26
CA LYS A 160 12.86 13.96 -0.46
C LYS A 160 12.36 14.29 0.93
N VAL A 161 13.10 13.88 1.95
CA VAL A 161 12.80 14.28 3.34
C VAL A 161 12.97 15.79 3.44
N SER A 162 11.95 16.50 3.91
CA SER A 162 11.94 17.96 4.06
C SER A 162 12.03 18.42 5.51
N ALA A 163 11.59 17.60 6.47
CA ALA A 163 11.66 17.90 7.90
C ALA A 163 11.61 16.62 8.76
N ILE A 164 12.08 16.73 10.00
CA ILE A 164 11.97 15.68 11.02
C ILE A 164 11.17 16.21 12.21
N TYR A 165 10.11 15.50 12.57
CA TYR A 165 9.32 15.74 13.77
C TYR A 165 9.67 14.70 14.83
N ILE A 166 9.99 15.15 16.04
CA ILE A 166 10.35 14.33 17.20
C ILE A 166 9.17 14.29 18.16
N GLY A 167 8.79 13.10 18.62
CA GLY A 167 7.59 12.91 19.44
C GLY A 167 7.64 13.63 20.79
N ALA A 168 6.45 13.95 21.31
CA ALA A 168 6.29 14.70 22.55
C ALA A 168 6.94 14.02 23.77
N ASN A 169 6.94 12.68 23.78
CA ASN A 169 7.52 11.86 24.84
C ASN A 169 8.93 11.34 24.52
N SER A 170 9.54 11.74 23.40
CA SER A 170 10.93 11.36 23.09
C SER A 170 11.89 11.95 24.14
N SER A 171 12.91 11.17 24.49
CA SER A 171 13.94 11.59 25.44
C SER A 171 14.83 12.69 24.87
N ARG A 172 15.49 13.44 25.76
CA ARG A 172 16.46 14.46 25.38
C ARG A 172 17.66 13.91 24.62
N ASP A 173 18.11 12.69 24.95
CA ASP A 173 19.18 12.00 24.22
C ASP A 173 18.83 11.74 22.74
N VAL A 174 17.58 11.33 22.45
CA VAL A 174 17.10 11.16 21.07
C VAL A 174 17.05 12.51 20.34
N GLU A 175 16.55 13.54 21.01
CA GLU A 175 16.51 14.91 20.50
C GLU A 175 17.91 15.41 20.11
N GLU A 176 18.86 15.31 21.03
CA GLU A 176 20.25 15.73 20.81
C GLU A 176 20.93 14.94 19.69
N LYS A 177 20.73 13.61 19.61
CA LYS A 177 21.29 12.77 18.55
C LYS A 177 20.76 13.14 17.16
N ILE A 178 19.45 13.34 17.03
CA ILE A 178 18.83 13.70 15.75
C ILE A 178 19.25 15.11 15.34
N THR A 179 19.24 16.07 16.26
CA THR A 179 19.66 17.45 15.98
C THR A 179 21.13 17.52 15.59
N ALA A 180 22.01 16.79 16.29
CA ALA A 180 23.43 16.73 15.93
C ALA A 180 23.67 16.09 14.55
N ALA A 181 22.89 15.07 14.20
CA ALA A 181 23.06 14.35 12.94
C ALA A 181 22.47 15.09 11.72
N PHE A 182 21.35 15.79 11.88
CA PHE A 182 20.55 16.28 10.74
C PHE A 182 20.21 17.77 10.79
N GLY A 183 20.38 18.45 11.92
CA GLY A 183 19.91 19.83 12.12
C GLY A 183 20.59 20.89 11.26
N SER A 184 21.74 20.58 10.66
CA SER A 184 22.39 21.46 9.68
C SER A 184 21.76 21.39 8.28
N ASN A 185 21.04 20.32 7.97
CA ASN A 185 20.51 20.05 6.63
C ASN A 185 18.98 20.06 6.57
N LEU A 186 18.31 19.75 7.68
CA LEU A 186 16.86 19.61 7.76
C LEU A 186 16.32 20.41 8.95
N PRO A 187 15.18 21.10 8.79
CA PRO A 187 14.38 21.58 9.90
C PRO A 187 13.98 20.43 10.83
N ILE A 188 14.13 20.65 12.13
CA ILE A 188 13.77 19.68 13.16
C ILE A 188 12.81 20.33 14.14
N TYR A 189 11.75 19.59 14.46
CA TYR A 189 10.70 20.06 15.36
C TYR A 189 10.50 19.07 16.50
N LYS A 190 10.29 19.59 17.71
CA LYS A 190 9.71 18.85 18.83
C LYS A 190 8.20 18.99 18.80
N MET A 191 7.48 17.88 18.73
CA MET A 191 6.03 17.88 18.86
C MET A 191 5.63 18.13 20.31
N MET A 192 4.61 18.94 20.51
CA MET A 192 4.03 19.27 21.82
C MET A 192 2.54 19.00 21.80
N ILE A 193 1.99 18.50 22.91
CA ILE A 193 0.53 18.36 23.05
C ILE A 193 -0.07 19.76 23.23
N ASP A 194 -1.03 20.10 22.37
CA ASP A 194 -1.75 21.36 22.49
C ASP A 194 -2.63 21.35 23.76
N LYS A 195 -2.71 22.49 24.45
CA LYS A 195 -3.43 22.60 25.73
C LYS A 195 -4.93 22.83 25.57
N ARG A 196 -5.40 23.15 24.37
CA ARG A 196 -6.78 23.56 24.07
C ARG A 196 -7.44 22.62 23.06
N GLU A 197 -6.68 22.08 22.12
CA GLU A 197 -7.18 21.20 21.07
C GLU A 197 -6.56 19.81 21.13
N TYR A 198 -7.27 18.78 20.66
CA TYR A 198 -6.79 17.40 20.61
C TYR A 198 -5.86 17.16 19.42
N LYS A 199 -4.72 17.84 19.40
CA LYS A 199 -3.69 17.72 18.36
C LYS A 199 -2.28 17.94 18.93
N LEU A 200 -1.27 17.63 18.13
CA LEU A 200 0.10 18.04 18.37
C LEU A 200 0.42 19.31 17.62
N VAL A 201 1.33 20.12 18.16
CA VAL A 201 1.88 21.31 17.51
C VAL A 201 3.40 21.23 17.47
N PRO A 202 4.05 21.57 16.34
CA PRO A 202 5.49 21.54 16.23
C PRO A 202 6.13 22.78 16.89
N ARG A 203 7.25 22.59 17.58
CA ARG A 203 8.15 23.65 18.07
C ARG A 203 9.53 23.44 17.46
N SER A 204 10.05 24.44 16.75
CA SER A 204 11.40 24.36 16.16
C SER A 204 12.46 24.10 17.22
N LEU A 205 13.46 23.29 16.87
CA LEU A 205 14.68 23.08 17.64
C LEU A 205 15.89 23.74 16.96
#